data_AF-A0AAD4KBM1-F1
#
_entry.id   AF-A0AAD4KBM1-F1
#
_cell.length_a   1.000
_cell.length_b   1.000
_cell.length_c   1.000
_cell.angle_alpha   90.00
_cell.angle_beta   90.00
_cell.angle_gamma   90.00
#
_symmetry.space_group_name_H-M   'P 1'
#
loop_
_entity.id
_entity.type
_entity.pdbx_description
1 polymer ?
#
loop_
_entity_poly.entity_id
_entity_poly.type
_entity_poly.pdbx_seq_one_letter_code
_entity_poly.pdbx_strand_id
1 'polypeptide(L)'
;MEIFENICRTCGNDCLDAINIFEDSVMVQEKNVAISDIIAACTPSSFTTLPAVYVDDDYPQQICRVCIKKLIMVYEFTNKWMAAHNEFTVALKFEQRRNRSRISSQTVVAAAADSDIDTNDQVIETDDDDNIVFKTEPNEGTEMEIITHEPPTKYQCAICGEQYHTLAAYQKHHKVSHRNCQLLYYTPGQ
;
A
#
# COMPACT_ATOMS: atom_id res chain seq x y z
N MET A 1 -38.91 -16.83 -25.12
CA MET A 1 -39.36 -17.03 -23.73
C MET A 1 -38.39 -16.22 -22.89
N GLU A 2 -38.87 -15.12 -22.34
CA GLU A 2 -38.12 -14.08 -21.62
C GLU A 2 -37.70 -14.54 -20.22
N ILE A 3 -36.95 -15.64 -20.13
CA ILE A 3 -36.58 -16.27 -18.85
C ILE A 3 -35.74 -15.36 -17.94
N PHE A 4 -35.23 -14.24 -18.45
CA PHE A 4 -34.34 -13.32 -17.76
C PHE A 4 -34.84 -11.87 -17.67
N GLU A 5 -36.07 -11.57 -18.08
CA GLU A 5 -36.61 -10.20 -18.15
C GLU A 5 -36.76 -9.52 -16.78
N ASN A 6 -36.54 -10.23 -15.67
CA ASN A 6 -36.46 -9.60 -14.35
C ASN A 6 -35.22 -10.04 -13.56
N ILE A 7 -34.25 -10.72 -14.19
CA ILE A 7 -33.10 -11.27 -13.48
C ILE A 7 -31.93 -10.28 -13.55
N CYS A 8 -31.36 -9.94 -12.39
CA CYS A 8 -30.15 -9.14 -12.35
C CYS A 8 -28.93 -9.93 -12.85
N ARG A 9 -28.26 -9.43 -13.87
CA ARG A 9 -27.03 -9.99 -14.45
C ARG A 9 -25.90 -10.19 -13.43
N THR A 10 -25.86 -9.35 -12.39
CA THR A 10 -24.78 -9.36 -11.39
C THR A 10 -25.05 -10.32 -10.23
N CYS A 11 -26.28 -10.36 -9.70
CA CYS A 11 -26.58 -11.16 -8.50
C CYS A 11 -27.49 -12.36 -8.75
N GLY A 12 -28.06 -12.51 -9.95
CA GLY A 12 -28.95 -13.61 -10.30
C GLY A 12 -30.33 -13.57 -9.64
N ASN A 13 -30.64 -12.52 -8.87
CA ASN A 13 -31.93 -12.37 -8.21
C ASN A 13 -32.97 -11.71 -9.11
N ASP A 14 -34.23 -12.07 -8.90
CA ASP A 14 -35.41 -11.44 -9.50
C ASP A 14 -35.60 -10.00 -8.98
N CYS A 15 -35.92 -9.08 -9.88
CA CYS A 15 -35.88 -7.64 -9.69
C CYS A 15 -37.05 -6.97 -10.42
N LEU A 16 -38.01 -6.43 -9.64
CA LEU A 16 -39.18 -5.74 -10.19
C LEU A 16 -38.86 -4.37 -10.84
N ASP A 17 -37.74 -3.76 -10.44
CA ASP A 17 -37.26 -2.46 -10.94
C ASP A 17 -35.84 -2.62 -11.52
N ALA A 18 -35.70 -3.55 -12.47
CA ALA A 18 -34.43 -3.80 -13.13
C ALA A 18 -34.15 -2.70 -14.18
N ILE A 19 -32.88 -2.32 -14.30
CA ILE A 19 -32.41 -1.24 -15.18
C ILE A 19 -31.65 -1.87 -16.35
N ASN A 20 -31.88 -1.42 -17.59
CA ASN A 20 -31.25 -1.97 -18.78
C ASN A 20 -29.77 -1.56 -18.84
N ILE A 21 -28.86 -2.54 -18.94
CA ILE A 21 -27.40 -2.31 -18.94
C ILE A 21 -26.94 -1.51 -20.17
N PHE A 22 -27.62 -1.66 -21.30
CA PHE A 22 -27.17 -1.14 -22.60
C PHE A 22 -27.92 0.12 -23.03
N GLU A 23 -29.11 0.36 -22.49
CA GLU A 23 -29.95 1.51 -22.85
C GLU A 23 -29.93 2.62 -21.79
N ASP A 24 -29.79 2.26 -20.51
CA ASP A 24 -29.89 3.22 -19.42
C ASP A 24 -28.54 3.83 -19.02
N SER A 25 -28.64 5.02 -18.43
CA SER A 25 -27.50 5.74 -17.87
C SER A 25 -27.81 6.20 -16.45
N VAL A 26 -26.76 6.31 -15.64
CA VAL A 26 -26.86 6.71 -14.22
C VAL A 26 -26.04 7.96 -13.95
N MET A 27 -26.48 8.73 -12.95
CA MET A 27 -25.77 9.91 -12.50
C MET A 27 -24.62 9.53 -11.56
N VAL A 28 -23.40 9.88 -11.94
CA VAL A 28 -22.17 9.70 -11.17
C VAL A 28 -21.43 11.04 -11.13
N GLN A 29 -21.20 11.60 -9.93
CA GLN A 29 -20.54 12.91 -9.75
C GLN A 29 -21.10 13.99 -10.70
N GLU A 30 -22.42 14.12 -10.75
CA GLU A 30 -23.16 15.09 -11.60
C GLU A 30 -23.05 14.85 -13.11
N LYS A 31 -22.46 13.73 -13.54
CA LYS A 31 -22.39 13.33 -14.95
C LYS A 31 -23.29 12.14 -15.22
N ASN A 32 -23.96 12.16 -16.34
CA ASN A 32 -24.73 11.02 -16.83
C ASN A 32 -23.77 10.06 -17.56
N VAL A 33 -23.68 8.81 -17.08
CA VAL A 33 -22.73 7.80 -17.59
C VAL A 33 -23.51 6.52 -17.91
N ALA A 34 -23.24 5.93 -19.08
CA ALA A 34 -23.86 4.67 -19.50
C ALA A 34 -23.46 3.52 -18.57
N ILE A 35 -24.40 2.63 -18.26
CA ILE A 35 -24.14 1.53 -17.33
C ILE A 35 -23.08 0.57 -17.90
N SER A 36 -23.12 0.30 -19.20
CA SER A 36 -22.12 -0.48 -19.93
C SER A 36 -20.69 0.05 -19.73
N ASP A 37 -20.48 1.37 -19.81
CA ASP A 37 -19.17 2.01 -19.60
C ASP A 37 -18.67 1.83 -18.17
N ILE A 38 -19.57 1.93 -17.18
CA ILE A 38 -19.23 1.72 -15.77
C ILE A 38 -18.78 0.28 -15.54
N ILE A 39 -19.50 -0.69 -16.11
CA ILE A 39 -19.12 -2.12 -16.02
C ILE A 39 -17.74 -2.33 -16.66
N ALA A 40 -17.53 -1.84 -17.88
CA ALA A 40 -16.27 -2.00 -18.61
C ALA A 40 -15.08 -1.40 -17.84
N ALA A 41 -15.26 -0.22 -17.23
CA ALA A 41 -14.23 0.41 -16.42
C ALA A 41 -13.93 -0.31 -15.09
N CYS A 42 -14.90 -1.05 -14.55
CA CYS A 42 -14.75 -1.79 -13.29
C CYS A 42 -14.25 -3.22 -13.48
N THR A 43 -14.30 -3.76 -14.69
CA THR A 43 -13.74 -5.08 -15.03
C THR A 43 -12.32 -4.91 -15.57
N PRO A 44 -11.26 -5.21 -14.78
CA PRO A 44 -9.90 -5.00 -15.24
C PRO A 44 -9.57 -5.95 -16.39
N SER A 45 -8.86 -5.46 -17.40
CA SER A 45 -8.39 -6.26 -18.54
C SER A 45 -7.47 -7.42 -18.12
N SER A 46 -6.92 -7.35 -16.91
CA SER A 46 -6.05 -8.36 -16.30
C SER A 46 -6.81 -9.54 -15.68
N PHE A 47 -8.12 -9.41 -15.44
CA PHE A 47 -8.96 -10.51 -14.99
C PHE A 47 -9.52 -11.24 -16.21
N THR A 48 -8.73 -12.16 -16.75
CA THR A 48 -9.07 -13.04 -17.89
C THR A 48 -10.28 -13.96 -17.64
N THR A 49 -10.91 -13.88 -16.47
CA THR A 49 -12.00 -14.74 -16.02
C THR A 49 -13.37 -14.06 -16.02
N LEU A 50 -13.45 -12.73 -16.17
CA LEU A 50 -14.72 -12.02 -16.30
C LEU A 50 -15.05 -11.81 -17.78
N PRO A 51 -16.10 -12.46 -18.31
CA PRO A 51 -16.54 -12.24 -19.69
C PRO A 51 -16.93 -10.78 -19.88
N ALA A 52 -16.53 -10.20 -21.00
CA ALA A 52 -17.10 -8.92 -21.43
C ALA A 52 -18.62 -9.06 -21.60
N VAL A 53 -19.35 -7.99 -21.29
CA VAL A 53 -20.80 -7.95 -21.39
C VAL A 53 -21.17 -7.56 -22.84
N TYR A 54 -21.94 -8.40 -23.52
CA TYR A 54 -22.33 -8.19 -24.92
C TYR A 54 -23.85 -8.09 -25.04
N VAL A 55 -24.32 -7.21 -25.93
CA VAL A 55 -25.76 -7.00 -26.17
C VAL A 55 -26.43 -8.27 -26.71
N ASP A 56 -25.71 -9.02 -27.54
CA ASP A 56 -26.24 -10.20 -28.23
C ASP A 56 -26.01 -11.50 -27.44
N ASP A 57 -25.64 -11.42 -26.16
CA ASP A 57 -25.47 -12.61 -25.33
C ASP A 57 -26.81 -13.15 -24.78
N ASP A 58 -26.87 -14.46 -24.55
CA ASP A 58 -28.09 -15.14 -24.09
C ASP A 58 -28.39 -14.93 -22.59
N TYR A 59 -27.77 -13.92 -21.96
CA TYR A 59 -27.83 -13.73 -20.53
C TYR A 59 -28.67 -12.50 -20.13
N PRO A 60 -28.96 -12.30 -18.82
CA PRO A 60 -29.76 -11.16 -18.42
C PRO A 60 -29.13 -9.81 -18.83
N GLN A 61 -29.94 -8.95 -19.44
CA GLN A 61 -29.51 -7.62 -19.90
C GLN A 61 -29.77 -6.51 -18.88
N GLN A 62 -30.17 -6.88 -17.66
CA GLN A 62 -30.60 -5.95 -16.63
C GLN A 62 -29.72 -6.00 -15.38
N ILE A 63 -29.68 -4.88 -14.66
CA ILE A 63 -29.01 -4.76 -13.37
C ILE A 63 -29.95 -4.17 -12.33
N CYS A 64 -29.91 -4.69 -11.11
CA CYS A 64 -30.76 -4.19 -10.04
C CYS A 64 -30.17 -2.92 -9.40
N ARG A 65 -31.04 -2.13 -8.78
CA ARG A 65 -30.67 -0.89 -8.07
C ARG A 65 -29.60 -1.07 -6.98
N VAL A 66 -29.54 -2.25 -6.36
CA VAL A 66 -28.53 -2.54 -5.33
C VAL A 66 -27.16 -2.78 -5.97
N CYS A 67 -27.12 -3.56 -7.05
CA CYS A 67 -25.89 -3.86 -7.77
C CYS A 67 -25.33 -2.62 -8.47
N ILE A 68 -26.16 -1.79 -9.10
CA ILE A 68 -25.69 -0.55 -9.74
C ILE A 68 -25.13 0.44 -8.71
N LYS A 69 -25.72 0.59 -7.53
CA LYS A 69 -25.17 1.44 -6.45
C LYS A 69 -23.78 0.96 -6.02
N LYS A 70 -23.60 -0.34 -5.86
CA LYS A 70 -22.28 -0.93 -5.54
C LYS A 70 -21.28 -0.69 -6.66
N LEU A 71 -21.71 -0.86 -7.90
CA LEU A 71 -20.88 -0.66 -9.08
C LEU A 71 -20.43 0.81 -9.21
N ILE A 72 -21.33 1.78 -8.98
CA ILE A 72 -21.00 3.21 -8.97
C ILE A 72 -19.91 3.50 -7.92
N MET A 73 -20.00 2.93 -6.71
CA MET A 73 -18.97 3.12 -5.68
C MET A 73 -17.60 2.62 -6.14
N VAL A 74 -17.53 1.46 -6.81
CA VAL A 74 -16.29 0.91 -7.37
C VAL A 74 -15.76 1.82 -8.47
N TYR A 75 -16.61 2.27 -9.38
CA TYR A 75 -16.24 3.16 -10.49
C TYR A 75 -15.65 4.48 -10.01
N GLU A 76 -16.29 5.13 -9.02
CA GLU A 76 -15.78 6.36 -8.43
C GLU A 76 -14.42 6.17 -7.75
N PHE A 77 -14.27 5.06 -7.02
CA PHE A 77 -13.00 4.70 -6.39
C PHE A 77 -11.91 4.52 -7.46
N THR A 78 -12.17 3.73 -8.50
CA THR A 78 -11.21 3.46 -9.58
C THR A 78 -10.79 4.75 -10.27
N ASN A 79 -11.72 5.65 -10.59
CA ASN A 79 -11.40 6.93 -11.21
C ASN A 79 -10.53 7.82 -10.32
N LYS A 80 -10.87 7.94 -9.03
CA LYS A 80 -10.09 8.72 -8.06
C LYS A 80 -8.69 8.13 -7.87
N TRP A 81 -8.60 6.81 -7.76
CA TRP A 81 -7.34 6.09 -7.66
C TRP A 81 -6.44 6.35 -8.87
N MET A 82 -6.98 6.19 -10.09
CA MET A 82 -6.24 6.40 -11.33
C MET A 82 -5.77 7.85 -11.49
N ALA A 83 -6.63 8.83 -11.16
CA ALA A 83 -6.25 10.24 -11.17
C ALA A 83 -5.07 10.53 -10.22
N ALA A 84 -5.18 10.11 -8.97
CA ALA A 84 -4.12 10.29 -7.98
C ALA A 84 -2.82 9.57 -8.38
N HIS A 85 -2.93 8.34 -8.90
CA HIS A 85 -1.78 7.57 -9.36
C HIS A 85 -1.03 8.26 -10.51
N ASN A 86 -1.77 8.85 -11.45
CA ASN A 86 -1.19 9.62 -12.55
C ASN A 86 -0.48 10.88 -12.04
N GLU A 87 -1.08 11.60 -11.10
CA GLU A 87 -0.47 12.77 -10.46
C GLU A 87 0.83 12.40 -9.74
N PHE A 88 0.83 11.33 -8.94
CA PHE A 88 2.03 10.83 -8.26
C PHE A 88 3.11 10.40 -9.25
N THR A 89 2.74 9.74 -10.35
CA THR A 89 3.68 9.34 -11.39
C THR A 89 4.38 10.55 -12.03
N VAL A 90 3.63 11.63 -12.27
CA VAL A 90 4.18 12.88 -12.80
C VAL A 90 5.09 13.54 -11.77
N ALA A 91 4.65 13.66 -10.51
CA ALA A 91 5.44 14.23 -9.43
C ALA A 91 6.77 13.49 -9.22
N LEU A 92 6.74 12.16 -9.22
CA LEU A 92 7.92 11.32 -9.09
C LEU A 92 8.91 11.55 -10.25
N LYS A 93 8.42 11.69 -11.49
CA LYS A 93 9.28 12.00 -12.64
C LYS A 93 9.96 13.36 -12.48
N PHE A 94 9.28 14.37 -11.94
CA PHE A 94 9.88 15.68 -11.65
C PHE A 94 10.95 15.60 -10.57
N GLU A 95 10.69 14.87 -9.47
CA GLU A 95 11.66 14.67 -8.40
C GLU A 95 12.90 13.92 -8.88
N GLN A 96 12.74 12.85 -9.66
CA GLN A 96 13.85 12.09 -10.25
C GLN A 96 14.71 12.95 -11.19
N ARG A 97 14.10 13.86 -11.96
CA ARG A 97 14.85 14.83 -12.80
C ARG A 97 15.62 15.82 -11.92
N ARG A 98 14.99 16.39 -10.89
CA ARG A 98 15.63 17.31 -9.95
C ARG A 98 16.83 16.67 -9.25
N ASN A 99 16.71 15.41 -8.81
CA ASN A 99 17.80 14.69 -8.16
C ASN A 99 18.97 14.41 -9.13
N ARG A 100 18.70 14.07 -10.40
CA ARG A 100 19.76 13.93 -11.42
C ARG A 100 20.50 15.24 -11.66
N SER A 101 19.79 16.37 -11.75
CA SER A 101 20.42 17.69 -11.92
C SER A 101 21.30 18.06 -10.73
N ARG A 102 20.88 17.76 -9.49
CA ARG A 102 21.70 18.00 -8.28
C ARG A 102 23.00 17.20 -8.29
N ILE A 103 22.96 15.93 -8.68
CA ILE A 103 24.15 15.07 -8.76
C ILE A 103 25.12 15.59 -9.83
N SER A 104 24.61 16.04 -10.98
CA SER A 104 25.44 16.60 -12.05
C SER A 104 26.08 17.95 -11.70
N SER A 105 25.49 18.73 -10.79
CA SER A 105 26.07 20.02 -10.35
C SER A 105 27.13 19.85 -9.27
N GLN A 106 27.16 18.73 -8.53
CA GLN A 106 28.18 18.46 -7.51
C GLN A 106 29.51 17.94 -8.09
N THR A 107 29.51 17.32 -9.27
CA THR A 107 30.73 16.83 -9.92
C THR A 107 31.56 17.90 -10.64
N VAL A 108 30.99 19.09 -10.92
CA VAL A 108 31.72 20.17 -11.61
C VAL A 108 32.50 21.09 -10.67
N VAL A 109 32.23 21.06 -9.35
CA VAL A 109 32.96 21.88 -8.37
C VAL A 109 34.22 21.16 -7.84
N ALA A 110 34.36 19.86 -8.08
CA ALA A 110 35.55 19.09 -7.68
C ALA A 110 36.71 19.14 -8.69
N ALA A 111 36.53 19.77 -9.86
CA ALA A 111 37.53 19.79 -10.95
C ALA A 111 38.15 21.17 -11.22
N ALA A 112 37.87 22.18 -10.38
CA ALA A 112 38.39 23.54 -10.53
C ALA A 112 38.85 24.13 -9.19
N ALA A 113 39.65 23.38 -8.44
CA ALA A 113 40.41 23.88 -7.30
C ALA A 113 41.85 23.35 -7.40
N ASP A 114 42.60 23.89 -8.35
CA ASP A 114 44.06 23.80 -8.37
C ASP A 114 44.62 25.19 -8.65
N SER A 115 44.89 25.94 -7.58
CA SER A 115 46.00 26.89 -7.43
C SER A 115 46.05 27.46 -6.00
N ASP A 116 46.96 26.87 -5.23
CA ASP A 116 47.93 27.49 -4.31
C ASP A 116 47.56 28.03 -2.90
N ILE A 117 48.41 27.55 -1.95
CA ILE A 117 48.81 28.06 -0.61
C ILE A 117 47.84 27.68 0.55
N ASP A 118 48.23 27.07 1.68
CA ASP A 118 49.51 26.93 2.38
C ASP A 118 49.51 25.66 3.27
N THR A 119 50.69 25.10 3.46
CA THR A 119 51.04 24.04 4.41
C THR A 119 50.80 24.42 5.87
N ASN A 120 50.07 23.60 6.64
CA ASN A 120 50.41 23.38 8.05
C ASN A 120 49.91 22.02 8.54
N ASP A 121 50.85 21.16 8.89
CA ASP A 121 50.65 19.95 9.70
C ASP A 121 50.08 20.33 11.08
N GLN A 122 49.00 19.67 11.52
CA GLN A 122 48.91 19.17 12.89
C GLN A 122 47.73 18.22 13.10
N VAL A 123 48.11 16.95 13.33
CA VAL A 123 47.71 16.08 14.44
C VAL A 123 46.21 15.89 14.71
N ILE A 124 45.84 14.62 14.56
CA ILE A 124 44.63 13.94 15.02
C ILE A 124 44.48 14.12 16.54
N GLU A 125 43.34 14.63 17.00
CA GLU A 125 42.83 14.38 18.35
C GLU A 125 41.41 13.82 18.24
N THR A 126 41.30 12.54 18.56
CA THR A 126 40.09 11.84 18.97
C THR A 126 39.90 12.07 20.46
N ASP A 127 38.87 12.81 20.84
CA ASP A 127 38.39 12.86 22.22
C ASP A 127 37.17 11.92 22.37
N ASP A 128 37.48 10.70 22.81
CA ASP A 128 36.65 9.93 23.73
C ASP A 128 36.87 10.53 25.14
N ASP A 129 35.77 10.88 25.82
CA ASP A 129 35.65 10.99 27.30
C ASP A 129 34.26 11.54 27.62
N ASP A 130 33.55 11.17 28.68
CA ASP A 130 33.58 10.04 29.57
C ASP A 130 32.34 10.21 30.46
N ASN A 131 31.66 9.12 30.85
CA ASN A 131 31.16 8.87 32.22
C ASN A 131 30.04 7.82 32.27
N ILE A 132 30.48 6.60 32.62
CA ILE A 132 29.70 5.56 33.26
C ILE A 132 29.81 5.77 34.77
N VAL A 133 28.70 5.88 35.51
CA VAL A 133 28.66 5.51 36.95
C VAL A 133 27.37 4.76 37.30
N PHE A 134 27.58 3.46 37.48
CA PHE A 134 26.97 2.45 38.36
C PHE A 134 25.80 2.80 39.29
N LYS A 135 24.83 1.86 39.34
CA LYS A 135 24.41 1.20 40.58
C LYS A 135 24.03 -0.26 40.30
N THR A 136 24.95 -1.16 40.62
CA THR A 136 24.66 -2.58 40.90
C THR A 136 24.83 -2.75 42.39
N GLU A 137 23.92 -3.46 43.06
CA GLU A 137 24.24 -4.36 44.18
C GLU A 137 22.99 -5.15 44.66
N PRO A 138 23.15 -6.22 45.47
CA PRO A 138 22.88 -7.62 45.06
C PRO A 138 21.79 -8.29 45.93
N ASN A 139 21.39 -9.53 45.64
CA ASN A 139 21.60 -10.67 46.55
C ASN A 139 21.04 -12.03 46.03
N GLU A 140 21.92 -13.03 46.09
CA GLU A 140 21.81 -14.47 46.37
C GLU A 140 20.48 -15.25 46.16
N GLY A 141 20.55 -16.20 45.22
CA GLY A 141 20.58 -17.65 45.50
C GLY A 141 19.28 -18.36 45.89
N THR A 142 18.77 -19.24 45.01
CA THR A 142 18.23 -20.57 45.37
C THR A 142 18.19 -21.45 44.10
N GLU A 143 18.78 -22.64 44.20
CA GLU A 143 18.70 -23.74 43.23
C GLU A 143 17.29 -24.35 43.20
N MET A 144 16.72 -24.59 42.01
CA MET A 144 16.20 -25.91 41.59
C MET A 144 15.40 -25.85 40.29
N GLU A 145 15.59 -26.93 39.53
CA GLU A 145 14.63 -27.63 38.66
C GLU A 145 14.22 -27.06 37.29
N ILE A 146 14.52 -27.93 36.32
CA ILE A 146 14.16 -27.99 34.92
C ILE A 146 12.64 -27.90 34.75
N ILE A 147 12.14 -26.80 34.17
CA ILE A 147 10.94 -26.82 33.32
C ILE A 147 11.16 -25.83 32.18
N THR A 148 11.28 -26.37 30.97
CA THR A 148 11.21 -25.67 29.68
C THR A 148 9.88 -24.92 29.58
N HIS A 149 9.89 -23.63 29.89
CA HIS A 149 8.83 -22.71 29.48
C HIS A 149 9.45 -21.64 28.59
N GLU A 150 9.29 -21.83 27.28
CA GLU A 150 9.54 -20.79 26.28
C GLU A 150 8.80 -19.51 26.69
N PRO A 151 9.46 -18.35 26.77
CA PRO A 151 8.76 -17.11 27.00
C PRO A 151 7.85 -16.84 25.79
N PRO A 152 6.57 -16.51 25.99
CA PRO A 152 5.63 -16.28 24.89
C PRO A 152 6.21 -15.21 23.96
N THR A 153 6.29 -15.52 22.67
CA THR A 153 6.74 -14.59 21.63
C THR A 153 5.72 -13.45 21.54
N LYS A 154 6.04 -12.30 22.13
CA LYS A 154 5.09 -11.19 22.30
C LYS A 154 4.89 -10.33 21.05
N TYR A 155 5.69 -10.53 19.99
CA TYR A 155 5.66 -9.69 18.80
C TYR A 155 5.80 -10.54 17.54
N GLN A 156 4.81 -10.48 16.64
CA GLN A 156 4.82 -11.15 15.35
C GLN A 156 4.63 -10.13 14.23
N CYS A 157 5.44 -10.21 13.17
CA CYS A 157 5.25 -9.39 11.98
C CYS A 157 4.03 -9.87 11.18
N ALA A 158 3.04 -8.99 10.97
CA ALA A 158 1.86 -9.31 10.18
C ALA A 158 2.13 -9.44 8.67
N ILE A 159 3.30 -8.97 8.21
CA ILE A 159 3.66 -8.98 6.78
C ILE A 159 4.38 -10.28 6.39
N CYS A 160 5.31 -10.76 7.23
CA CYS A 160 6.10 -11.97 6.92
C CYS A 160 5.93 -13.11 7.93
N GLY A 161 5.22 -12.91 9.05
CA GLY A 161 4.97 -13.92 10.06
C GLY A 161 6.13 -14.19 11.03
N GLU A 162 7.28 -13.52 10.89
CA GLU A 162 8.43 -13.67 11.79
C GLU A 162 8.10 -13.23 13.22
N GLN A 163 8.63 -13.97 14.21
CA GLN A 163 8.39 -13.74 15.63
C GLN A 163 9.63 -13.17 16.33
N TYR A 164 9.40 -12.28 17.30
CA TYR A 164 10.43 -11.60 18.06
C TYR A 164 10.12 -11.60 19.55
N HIS A 165 11.18 -11.75 20.35
CA HIS A 165 11.08 -11.73 21.81
C HIS A 165 11.11 -10.31 22.40
N THR A 166 11.54 -9.30 21.63
CA THR A 166 11.62 -7.90 22.07
C THR A 166 11.01 -6.95 21.04
N LEU A 167 10.42 -5.86 21.53
CA LEU A 167 9.84 -4.81 20.69
C LEU A 167 10.91 -4.13 19.81
N ALA A 168 12.15 -3.99 20.32
CA ALA A 168 13.26 -3.39 19.59
C ALA A 168 13.65 -4.21 18.34
N ALA A 169 13.68 -5.54 18.46
CA ALA A 169 13.94 -6.43 17.32
C ALA A 169 12.82 -6.36 16.28
N TYR A 170 11.56 -6.36 16.72
CA TYR A 170 10.38 -6.18 15.85
C TYR A 170 10.41 -4.83 15.09
N GLN A 171 10.72 -3.73 15.78
CA GLN A 171 10.82 -2.40 15.16
C GLN A 171 11.97 -2.31 14.14
N LYS A 172 13.13 -2.89 14.47
CA LYS A 172 14.28 -2.94 13.55
C LYS A 172 13.95 -3.75 12.31
N HIS A 173 13.29 -4.90 12.46
CA HIS A 173 12.81 -5.69 11.33
C HIS A 173 11.88 -4.88 10.43
N HIS A 174 10.88 -4.19 10.99
CA HIS A 174 9.94 -3.41 10.19
C HIS A 174 10.65 -2.28 9.40
N LYS A 175 11.62 -1.61 10.03
CA LYS A 175 12.40 -0.54 9.39
C LYS A 175 13.31 -1.04 8.26
N VAL A 176 13.83 -2.26 8.36
CA VAL A 176 14.81 -2.81 7.41
C VAL A 176 14.13 -3.65 6.32
N SER A 177 13.23 -4.55 6.71
CA SER A 177 12.58 -5.52 5.82
C SER A 177 11.29 -4.98 5.19
N HIS A 178 10.64 -4.00 5.82
CA HIS A 178 9.35 -3.43 5.39
C HIS A 178 9.38 -1.91 5.30
N ARG A 179 10.46 -1.37 4.72
CA ARG A 179 10.83 0.05 4.66
C ARG A 179 9.75 1.02 4.14
N ASN A 180 8.72 0.50 3.44
CA ASN A 180 7.63 1.27 2.83
C ASN A 180 6.22 0.94 3.38
N CYS A 181 6.08 0.10 4.40
CA CYS A 181 4.79 -0.16 5.03
C CYS A 181 4.59 0.78 6.23
N GLN A 182 3.64 1.71 6.16
CA GLN A 182 3.29 2.64 7.25
C GLN A 182 2.10 2.13 8.10
N LEU A 183 1.99 0.81 8.31
CA LEU A 183 0.89 0.22 9.08
C LEU A 183 1.40 -0.29 10.43
N LEU A 184 1.30 0.57 11.45
CA LEU A 184 1.44 0.20 12.86
C LEU A 184 0.12 -0.43 13.33
N TYR A 185 -0.06 -1.72 13.10
CA TYR A 185 -1.06 -2.50 13.85
C TYR A 185 -0.34 -3.48 14.75
N TYR A 186 -0.40 -3.20 16.05
CA TYR A 186 -0.11 -4.17 17.10
C TYR A 186 -1.37 -5.03 17.29
N THR A 187 -1.28 -6.31 16.93
CA THR A 187 -2.24 -7.32 17.38
C THR A 187 -1.58 -8.09 18.52
N PRO A 188 -2.02 -7.92 19.79
CA PRO A 188 -1.61 -8.82 20.84
C PRO A 188 -2.06 -10.24 20.46
N GLY A 189 -1.12 -11.20 20.49
CA GLY A 189 -1.41 -12.59 20.18
C GLY A 189 -2.52 -13.13 21.07
N GLN A 190 -3.46 -13.85 20.45
CA GLN A 190 -4.44 -14.70 21.13
C GLN A 190 -3.76 -15.92 21.76
#